data_AF-A0A1G7XLU6-F1
#
_entry.id   AF-A0A1G7XLU6-F1
#
_cell.length_a   1.000
_cell.length_b   1.000
_cell.length_c   1.000
_cell.angle_alpha   90.00
_cell.angle_beta   90.00
_cell.angle_gamma   90.00
#
_symmetry.space_group_name_H-M   'P 1'
#
loop_
_entity.id
_entity.type
_entity.pdbx_description
1 polymer ?
#
loop_
_entity_poly.entity_id
_entity_poly.type
_entity_poly.pdbx_seq_one_letter_code
_entity_poly.pdbx_strand_id
1 'polypeptide(L)'
;MRLSDEKVLTLADLANDALALNKAALAGDYDEARFRAQMITEKAMTAGYDALASAAATAHRSLGAVGTTPEIGFGHGILNIAEQIGVLVERQSTSRLP
;
A
#
# COMPACT_ATOMS: atom_id res chain seq x y z
N MET A 1 -11.92 7.97 -20.68
CA MET A 1 -11.14 6.87 -20.08
C MET A 1 -12.09 5.74 -19.73
N ARG A 2 -11.79 4.46 -20.00
CA ARG A 2 -12.66 3.36 -19.55
C ARG A 2 -12.45 3.16 -18.05
N LEU A 3 -13.50 2.75 -17.33
CA LEU A 3 -13.45 2.47 -15.89
C LEU A 3 -12.37 1.42 -15.53
N SER A 4 -12.07 0.51 -16.45
CA SER A 4 -10.97 -0.48 -16.34
C SER A 4 -9.57 0.15 -16.37
N ASP A 5 -9.39 1.23 -17.12
CA ASP A 5 -8.08 1.87 -17.28
C ASP A 5 -7.75 2.72 -16.04
N GLU A 6 -8.77 3.37 -15.47
CA GLU A 6 -8.67 4.10 -14.21
C GLU A 6 -8.31 3.19 -13.04
N LYS A 7 -8.91 2.00 -12.96
CA LYS A 7 -8.60 0.99 -11.95
C LYS A 7 -7.17 0.45 -12.08
N VAL A 8 -6.65 0.29 -13.29
CA VAL A 8 -5.25 -0.12 -13.51
C VAL A 8 -4.29 0.99 -13.12
N LEU A 9 -4.57 2.23 -13.53
CA LEU A 9 -3.69 3.36 -13.21
C LEU A 9 -3.62 3.59 -11.70
N THR A 10 -4.78 3.55 -11.03
CA THR A 10 -4.86 3.67 -9.57
C THR A 10 -4.08 2.55 -8.86
N LEU A 11 -4.16 1.31 -9.36
CA LEU A 11 -3.42 0.19 -8.80
C LEU A 11 -1.90 0.32 -9.04
N ALA A 12 -1.49 0.84 -10.20
CA ALA A 12 -0.09 1.12 -10.49
C ALA A 12 0.47 2.22 -9.57
N ASP A 13 -0.29 3.28 -9.32
CA ASP A 13 0.09 4.35 -8.39
C ASP A 13 0.23 3.82 -6.96
N LEU A 14 -0.71 2.99 -6.50
CA LEU A 14 -0.63 2.31 -5.20
C LEU A 14 0.59 1.39 -5.10
N ALA A 15 0.93 0.67 -6.16
CA ALA A 15 2.13 -0.17 -6.21
C ALA A 15 3.43 0.64 -6.13
N ASN A 16 3.47 1.80 -6.79
CA ASN A 16 4.61 2.71 -6.70
C ASN A 16 4.78 3.29 -5.30
N ASP A 17 3.68 3.65 -4.63
CA ASP A 17 3.73 4.11 -3.24
C ASP A 17 4.17 3.00 -2.28
N ALA A 18 3.71 1.76 -2.48
CA ALA A 18 4.15 0.61 -1.69
C ALA A 18 5.65 0.29 -1.89
N LEU A 19 6.17 0.48 -3.12
CA LEU A 19 7.60 0.39 -3.39
C LEU A 19 8.38 1.49 -2.66
N ALA A 20 7.89 2.74 -2.71
CA ALA A 20 8.52 3.87 -2.03
C ALA A 20 8.53 3.70 -0.51
N LEU A 21 7.41 3.24 0.07
CA LEU A 21 7.29 2.82 1.47
C LEU A 21 8.40 1.83 1.87
N ASN A 22 8.55 0.75 1.11
CA ASN A 22 9.52 -0.30 1.41
C ASN A 22 10.96 0.23 1.33
N LYS A 23 11.27 1.03 0.31
CA LYS A 23 12.59 1.68 0.19
C LYS A 23 12.89 2.60 1.37
N ALA A 24 11.94 3.44 1.77
CA ALA A 24 12.09 4.35 2.91
C ALA A 24 12.32 3.57 4.20
N ALA A 25 11.50 2.54 4.46
CA ALA A 25 11.64 1.68 5.62
C ALA A 25 13.00 0.96 5.69
N LEU A 26 13.50 0.44 4.55
CA LEU A 26 14.81 -0.20 4.47
C LEU A 26 15.97 0.79 4.65
N ALA A 27 15.78 2.04 4.24
CA ALA A 27 16.75 3.13 4.44
C ALA A 27 16.72 3.71 5.86
N GLY A 28 15.77 3.30 6.71
CA GLY A 28 15.56 3.87 8.04
C GLY A 28 14.83 5.23 8.03
N ASP A 29 14.31 5.66 6.89
CA ASP A 29 13.50 6.86 6.76
C ASP A 29 12.03 6.55 7.13
N TYR A 30 11.78 6.47 8.44
CA TYR A 30 10.47 6.07 8.95
C TYR A 30 9.42 7.17 8.84
N ASP A 31 9.81 8.44 8.70
CA ASP A 31 8.86 9.52 8.47
C ASP A 31 8.29 9.44 7.05
N GLU A 32 9.13 9.21 6.05
CA GLU A 32 8.66 8.93 4.69
C GLU A 32 7.86 7.62 4.63
N ALA A 33 8.27 6.58 5.36
CA ALA A 33 7.50 5.35 5.43
C ALA A 33 6.08 5.58 6.01
N ARG A 34 5.95 6.35 7.10
CA ARG A 34 4.63 6.70 7.66
C ARG A 34 3.79 7.47 6.67
N PHE A 35 4.38 8.49 6.04
CA PHE A 35 3.70 9.29 5.03
C PHE A 35 3.16 8.42 3.89
N ARG A 36 3.99 7.51 3.36
CA ARG A 36 3.57 6.58 2.30
C ARG A 36 2.49 5.62 2.76
N ALA A 37 2.59 5.07 3.98
CA ALA A 37 1.57 4.16 4.51
C ALA A 37 0.21 4.84 4.67
N GLN A 38 0.18 6.08 5.17
CA GLN A 38 -1.05 6.87 5.25
C GLN A 38 -1.60 7.18 3.84
N MET A 39 -0.74 7.58 2.92
CA MET A 39 -1.16 7.89 1.55
C MET A 39 -1.76 6.67 0.83
N ILE A 40 -1.17 5.48 0.99
CA ILE A 40 -1.71 4.23 0.45
C ILE A 40 -3.09 3.95 1.07
N THR A 41 -3.24 4.18 2.38
CA THR A 41 -4.53 4.02 3.09
C THR A 41 -5.61 4.88 2.44
N GLU A 42 -5.38 6.19 2.31
CA GLU A 42 -6.36 7.13 1.75
C GLU A 42 -6.70 6.84 0.28
N LYS A 43 -5.68 6.55 -0.54
CA LYS A 43 -5.86 6.20 -1.95
C LYS A 43 -6.65 4.91 -2.12
N ALA A 44 -6.34 3.88 -1.32
CA ALA A 44 -7.03 2.61 -1.36
C ALA A 44 -8.49 2.74 -0.90
N MET A 45 -8.77 3.53 0.15
CA MET A 45 -10.13 3.82 0.61
C MET A 45 -10.93 4.53 -0.49
N THR A 46 -10.35 5.55 -1.12
CA THR A 46 -10.98 6.31 -2.21
C THR A 46 -11.30 5.40 -3.40
N ALA A 47 -10.45 4.41 -3.68
CA ALA A 47 -10.62 3.44 -4.76
C ALA A 47 -11.52 2.23 -4.42
N GLY A 48 -11.97 2.11 -3.16
CA GLY A 48 -12.77 0.98 -2.68
C GLY A 48 -11.98 -0.33 -2.52
N TYR A 49 -10.67 -0.24 -2.28
CA TYR A 49 -9.80 -1.39 -2.01
C TYR A 49 -9.63 -1.62 -0.50
N ASP A 50 -10.73 -2.00 0.17
CA ASP A 50 -10.83 -2.04 1.64
C ASP A 50 -9.74 -2.91 2.31
N ALA A 51 -9.42 -4.06 1.72
CA ALA A 51 -8.39 -4.95 2.26
C ALA A 51 -6.99 -4.31 2.21
N LEU A 52 -6.67 -3.60 1.12
CA LEU A 52 -5.42 -2.86 0.97
C LEU A 52 -5.37 -1.66 1.92
N ALA A 53 -6.47 -0.92 2.06
CA ALA A 53 -6.58 0.19 3.01
C ALA A 53 -6.34 -0.28 4.45
N SER A 54 -6.96 -1.39 4.85
CA SER A 54 -6.78 -1.98 6.18
C SER A 54 -5.35 -2.45 6.43
N ALA A 55 -4.72 -3.09 5.44
CA ALA A 55 -3.31 -3.50 5.51
C ALA A 55 -2.39 -2.28 5.67
N ALA A 56 -2.60 -1.22 4.88
CA ALA A 56 -1.82 0.00 4.93
C ALA A 56 -1.97 0.75 6.27
N ALA A 57 -3.19 0.86 6.78
CA ALA A 57 -3.45 1.47 8.08
C ALA A 57 -2.79 0.69 9.22
N THR A 58 -2.73 -0.65 9.12
CA THR A 58 -2.06 -1.51 10.09
C THR A 58 -0.54 -1.32 10.04
N ALA A 59 0.05 -1.23 8.85
CA ALA A 59 1.46 -0.92 8.70
C ALA A 59 1.80 0.49 9.22
N HIS A 60 0.94 1.48 8.98
CA HIS A 60 1.12 2.83 9.52
C HIS A 60 1.13 2.81 11.06
N ARG A 61 0.20 2.07 11.69
CA ARG A 61 0.19 1.94 13.16
C ARG A 61 1.46 1.28 13.70
N SER A 62 1.96 0.22 13.06
CA SER A 62 3.18 -0.47 13.51
C SER A 62 4.46 0.32 13.25
N LEU A 63 4.46 1.29 12.33
CA LEU A 63 5.54 2.27 12.20
C LEU A 63 5.59 3.26 13.38
N GLY A 64 4.54 3.31 14.20
CA GLY A 64 4.49 4.16 15.39
C GLY A 64 4.36 5.66 15.07
N ALA A 65 4.39 6.48 16.11
CA ALA A 65 4.28 7.93 15.99
C ALA A 65 5.52 8.57 15.34
N VAL A 66 5.37 9.77 14.79
CA VAL A 66 6.48 10.55 14.22
C VAL A 66 7.61 10.71 15.24
N GLY A 67 8.85 10.54 14.79
CA GLY A 67 10.03 10.62 15.64
C GLY A 67 10.28 9.40 16.55
N THR A 68 9.42 8.38 16.54
CA THR A 68 9.68 7.12 17.26
C THR A 68 10.32 6.07 16.35
N THR A 69 10.91 5.03 16.95
CA THR A 69 11.26 3.81 16.22
C THR A 69 10.01 2.97 15.95
N PRO A 70 9.91 2.29 14.80
CA PRO A 70 8.86 1.32 14.53
C PRO A 70 8.79 0.19 15.57
N GLU A 71 7.61 -0.41 15.71
CA GLU A 71 7.39 -1.60 16.52
C GLU A 71 8.07 -2.83 15.91
N ILE A 72 8.41 -3.81 16.74
CA ILE A 72 8.94 -5.09 16.27
C ILE A 72 7.89 -5.74 15.37
N GLY A 73 8.31 -6.17 14.17
CA GLY A 73 7.43 -6.82 13.21
C GLY A 73 6.72 -5.86 12.24
N PHE A 74 7.01 -4.55 12.25
CA PHE A 74 6.43 -3.59 11.29
C PHE A 74 6.59 -4.03 9.82
N GLY A 75 7.69 -4.73 9.50
CA GLY A 75 7.95 -5.27 8.17
C GLY A 75 6.88 -6.27 7.69
N HIS A 76 6.19 -6.97 8.60
CA HIS A 76 5.06 -7.82 8.25
C HIS A 76 3.86 -7.01 7.73
N GLY A 77 3.63 -5.81 8.29
CA GLY A 77 2.62 -4.88 7.77
C GLY A 77 2.94 -4.41 6.36
N ILE A 78 4.22 -4.08 6.10
CA ILE A 78 4.69 -3.68 4.76
C ILE A 78 4.55 -4.84 3.76
N LEU A 79 4.87 -6.07 4.17
CA LEU A 79 4.70 -7.26 3.32
C LEU A 79 3.24 -7.49 2.97
N ASN A 80 2.31 -7.39 3.93
CA ASN A 80 0.88 -7.57 3.69
C ASN A 80 0.34 -6.56 2.66
N ILE A 81 0.83 -5.31 2.64
CA ILE A 81 0.47 -4.34 1.58
C ILE A 81 0.83 -4.89 0.19
N ALA A 82 2.04 -5.44 0.03
CA ALA A 82 2.50 -6.00 -1.23
C ALA A 82 1.65 -7.22 -1.65
N GLU A 83 1.27 -8.08 -0.69
CA GLU A 83 0.38 -9.22 -0.93
C GLU A 83 -1.00 -8.77 -1.42
N GLN A 84 -1.60 -7.76 -0.78
CA GLN A 84 -2.90 -7.23 -1.20
C GLN A 84 -2.85 -6.62 -2.61
N ILE A 85 -1.76 -5.93 -2.97
CA ILE A 85 -1.55 -5.43 -4.33
C ILE A 85 -1.46 -6.59 -5.32
N GLY A 86 -0.71 -7.66 -5.00
CA GLY A 86 -0.63 -8.86 -5.83
C GLY A 86 -2.01 -9.47 -6.13
N VAL A 87 -2.84 -9.63 -5.10
CA VAL A 87 -4.22 -10.12 -5.23
C VAL A 87 -5.06 -9.23 -6.16
N LEU A 88 -4.93 -7.91 -6.06
CA LEU A 88 -5.66 -6.97 -6.91
C LEU A 88 -5.19 -7.05 -8.37
N VAL A 89 -3.89 -7.21 -8.62
CA VAL A 89 -3.32 -7.37 -9.97
C VAL A 89 -3.87 -8.65 -10.63
N GLU A 90 -3.91 -9.76 -9.89
CA GLU A 90 -4.46 -11.03 -10.38
C GLU A 90 -5.95 -10.92 -10.74
N ARG A 91 -6.75 -10.26 -9.90
CA ARG A 91 -8.19 -10.01 -10.15
C ARG A 91 -8.43 -9.16 -11.40
N GLN A 92 -7.60 -8.16 -11.65
CA GLN A 92 -7.73 -7.34 -12.85
C GLN A 92 -7.25 -8.06 -14.12
N SER A 93 -6.30 -8.99 -13.98
CA SER A 93 -5.81 -9.82 -15.10
C SER A 93 -6.86 -10.85 -15.55
N THR A 94 -7.54 -11.48 -14.59
CA THR A 94 -8.63 -12.44 -14.83
C THR A 94 -9.88 -11.77 -15.39
N SER A 95 -10.22 -10.56 -14.92
CA SER A 95 -11.35 -9.78 -15.46
C SER A 95 -11.16 -9.31 -16.91
N ARG A 96 -9.95 -9.45 -17.49
CA ARG A 96 -9.63 -9.06 -18.88
C ARG A 96 -9.69 -10.21 -19.88
N LEU A 97 -9.89 -11.45 -19.42
CA LEU A 97 -10.09 -12.60 -20.32
C LEU A 97 -11.56 -12.67 -20.75
N PRO A 98 -11.84 -12.84 -22.06
CA PRO A 98 -13.20 -12.94 -22.60
C PRO A 98 -13.92 -14.24 -22.20
#